data_AF-A0A521PSK8-F1
#
_entry.id   AF-A0A521PSK8-F1
#
_cell.length_a   1.000
_cell.length_b   1.000
_cell.length_c   1.000
_cell.angle_alpha   90.00
_cell.angle_beta   90.00
_cell.angle_gamma   90.00
#
_symmetry.space_group_name_H-M   'P 1'
#
loop_
_entity.id
_entity.type
_entity.pdbx_description
1 polymer ?
#
loop_
_entity_poly.entity_id
_entity_poly.type
_entity_poly.pdbx_seq_one_letter_code
_entity_poly.pdbx_strand_id
1 'polypeptide(L)'
;MFVATLVASASMGQGDIAQGADRLAQAGCRPGDMIWLDAGKAADILFAADPAGARAALADLGQGIDVIVQPAATREKKLIIADMDSTMITVECIDELADYAGIKPQIAEITERAMRGELDFAGALDE
;
A
#
# COMPACT_ATOMS: atom_id res chain seq x y z
N MET A 1 20.44 -6.66 -5.03
CA MET A 1 19.71 -5.78 -5.96
C MET A 1 18.31 -5.61 -5.44
N PHE A 2 17.81 -4.39 -5.47
CA PHE A 2 16.50 -4.01 -4.93
C PHE A 2 15.67 -3.37 -6.03
N VAL A 3 14.38 -3.25 -5.78
CA VAL A 3 13.43 -2.55 -6.63
C VAL A 3 12.64 -1.57 -5.77
N ALA A 4 12.47 -0.35 -6.28
CA ALA A 4 11.49 0.59 -5.79
C ALA A 4 10.33 0.60 -6.79
N THR A 5 9.20 0.03 -6.40
CA THR A 5 7.98 0.06 -7.21
C THR A 5 7.19 1.30 -6.80
N LEU A 6 6.95 2.19 -7.77
CA LEU A 6 6.10 3.37 -7.63
C LEU A 6 4.69 3.02 -8.10
N VAL A 7 3.67 3.35 -7.32
CA VAL A 7 2.26 3.10 -7.65
C VAL A 7 1.46 4.38 -7.46
N ALA A 8 0.86 4.89 -8.53
CA ALA A 8 0.14 6.15 -8.52
C ALA A 8 -1.38 5.94 -8.42
N SER A 9 -2.02 6.68 -7.51
CA SER A 9 -3.47 6.66 -7.35
C SER A 9 -4.20 7.21 -8.58
N ALA A 10 -3.74 8.35 -9.11
CA ALA A 10 -4.31 9.01 -10.28
C ALA A 10 -3.50 8.72 -11.56
N SER A 11 -2.34 9.34 -11.73
CA SER A 11 -1.42 9.07 -12.83
C SER A 11 0.01 9.49 -12.49
N MET A 12 0.97 8.95 -13.22
CA MET A 12 2.39 9.25 -13.13
C MET A 12 3.01 9.33 -14.53
N GLY A 13 3.96 10.23 -14.74
CA GLY A 13 4.71 10.37 -15.98
C GLY A 13 6.15 9.86 -15.87
N GLN A 14 6.86 9.86 -17.00
CA GLN A 14 8.29 9.54 -17.02
C GLN A 14 9.13 10.50 -16.17
N GLY A 15 8.68 11.75 -16.00
CA GLY A 15 9.33 12.74 -15.14
C GLY A 15 9.35 12.35 -13.66
N ASP A 16 8.27 11.77 -13.15
CA ASP A 16 8.18 11.31 -11.76
C ASP A 16 9.11 10.12 -11.50
N ILE A 17 9.19 9.20 -12.46
CA ILE A 17 10.12 8.05 -12.39
C ILE A 17 11.57 8.55 -12.42
N ALA A 18 11.88 9.49 -13.32
CA ALA A 18 13.21 10.09 -13.40
C ALA A 18 13.59 10.82 -12.11
N GLN A 19 12.65 11.56 -11.51
CA GLN A 19 12.86 12.18 -10.20
C GLN A 19 13.15 11.14 -9.12
N GLY A 20 12.45 9.99 -9.13
CA GLY A 20 12.70 8.89 -8.22
C GLY A 20 14.11 8.33 -8.37
N ALA A 21 14.55 8.12 -9.61
CA ALA A 21 15.92 7.69 -9.90
C ALA A 21 16.96 8.72 -9.42
N ASP A 22 16.74 10.01 -9.66
CA ASP A 22 17.64 11.07 -9.21
C ASP A 22 17.77 11.10 -7.68
N ARG A 23 16.67 10.94 -6.94
CA ARG A 23 16.70 10.86 -5.46
C ARG A 23 17.46 9.64 -4.98
N LEU A 24 17.27 8.48 -5.62
CA LEU A 24 18.06 7.28 -5.33
C LEU A 24 19.55 7.49 -5.60
N ALA A 25 19.92 8.17 -6.69
CA ALA A 25 21.31 8.49 -6.98
C ALA A 25 21.92 9.41 -5.91
N GLN A 26 21.20 10.46 -5.50
CA GLN A 26 21.62 11.38 -4.44
C GLN A 26 21.79 10.68 -3.09
N ALA A 27 20.98 9.67 -2.81
CA ALA A 27 21.10 8.81 -1.64
C ALA A 27 22.19 7.72 -1.77
N GLY A 28 22.94 7.68 -2.87
CA GLY A 28 23.99 6.68 -3.09
C GLY A 28 23.49 5.27 -3.42
N CYS A 29 22.19 5.13 -3.74
CA CYS A 29 21.51 3.85 -4.00
C CYS A 29 21.67 3.34 -5.45
N ARG A 30 22.48 4.01 -6.28
CA ARG A 30 22.89 3.56 -7.64
C ARG A 30 21.70 3.02 -8.46
N PRO A 31 20.77 3.89 -8.90
CA PRO A 31 19.63 3.49 -9.72
C PRO A 31 20.11 2.88 -11.05
N GLY A 32 19.31 1.96 -11.58
CA GLY A 32 19.51 1.28 -12.85
C GLY A 32 18.26 1.39 -13.72
N ASP A 33 17.83 0.27 -14.30
CA ASP A 33 16.72 0.27 -15.26
C ASP A 33 15.41 0.75 -14.63
N MET A 34 14.67 1.54 -15.42
CA MET A 34 13.33 2.02 -15.13
C MET A 34 12.34 1.30 -16.06
N ILE A 35 11.37 0.60 -15.48
CA ILE A 35 10.48 -0.30 -16.23
C ILE A 35 9.04 0.03 -15.89
N TRP A 36 8.23 0.34 -16.91
CA TRP A 36 6.79 0.44 -16.71
C TRP A 36 6.18 -0.95 -16.45
N LEU A 37 5.40 -1.07 -15.38
CA LEU A 37 4.57 -2.23 -15.11
C LEU A 37 3.15 -2.02 -15.65
N ASP A 38 2.63 -0.81 -15.45
CA ASP A 38 1.38 -0.33 -16.03
C ASP A 38 1.55 1.15 -16.38
N ALA A 39 1.41 1.49 -17.67
CA ALA A 39 1.75 2.80 -18.19
C ALA A 39 0.86 3.89 -17.54
N GLY A 40 1.51 4.84 -16.87
CA GLY A 40 0.82 5.90 -16.15
C GLY A 40 0.39 5.53 -14.73
N LYS A 41 0.53 4.28 -14.30
CA LYS A 41 0.05 3.80 -13.00
C LYS A 41 1.14 3.19 -12.12
N ALA A 42 2.00 2.34 -12.68
CA ALA A 42 3.02 1.66 -11.89
C ALA A 42 4.33 1.47 -12.66
N ALA A 43 5.45 1.73 -11.99
CA ALA A 43 6.77 1.53 -12.56
C ALA A 43 7.77 1.05 -11.51
N ASP A 44 8.74 0.25 -11.97
CA ASP A 44 9.90 -0.16 -11.19
C ASP A 44 11.10 0.74 -11.48
N ILE A 45 11.87 1.01 -10.43
CA ILE A 45 13.25 1.50 -10.52
C ILE A 45 14.13 0.47 -9.85
N LEU A 46 14.95 -0.22 -10.64
CA LEU A 46 15.97 -1.12 -10.10
C LEU A 46 17.09 -0.30 -9.48
N PHE A 47 17.66 -0.76 -8.37
CA PHE A 47 18.75 -0.07 -7.71
C PHE A 47 19.64 -1.01 -6.88
N ALA A 48 20.77 -0.50 -6.37
CA ALA A 48 21.75 -1.28 -5.62
C ALA A 48 22.18 -0.60 -4.32
N ALA A 49 22.35 -1.43 -3.27
CA ALA A 49 22.68 -1.01 -1.91
C ALA A 49 21.55 -0.25 -1.20
N ASP A 50 21.67 -0.16 0.13
CA ASP A 50 20.87 0.65 1.06
C ASP A 50 19.35 0.77 0.78
N PRO A 51 18.56 -0.29 1.00
CA PRO A 51 17.10 -0.22 0.87
C PRO A 51 16.45 0.72 1.90
N ALA A 52 17.10 0.98 3.04
CA ALA A 52 16.57 1.90 4.05
C ALA A 52 16.72 3.36 3.61
N GLY A 53 17.91 3.72 3.11
CA GLY A 53 18.17 5.03 2.50
C GLY A 53 17.29 5.26 1.27
N ALA A 54 17.09 4.24 0.42
CA ALA A 54 16.17 4.32 -0.70
C ALA A 54 14.73 4.64 -0.27
N ARG A 55 14.21 3.95 0.76
CA ARG A 55 12.88 4.22 1.30
C ARG A 55 12.78 5.64 1.85
N ALA A 56 13.79 6.11 2.58
CA ALA A 56 13.81 7.47 3.13
C ALA A 56 13.86 8.54 2.02
N ALA A 57 14.68 8.33 1.00
CA ALA A 57 14.83 9.28 -0.12
C ALA A 57 13.55 9.42 -0.97
N LEU A 58 12.76 8.35 -1.04
CA LEU A 58 11.54 8.29 -1.85
C LEU A 58 10.25 8.60 -1.10
N ALA A 59 10.30 8.77 0.23
CA ALA A 59 9.09 8.95 1.06
C ALA A 59 8.18 10.09 0.59
N ASP A 60 8.75 11.17 0.05
CA ASP A 60 8.03 12.35 -0.43
C ASP A 60 8.19 12.53 -1.96
N LEU A 61 8.21 11.44 -2.73
CA LEU A 61 8.45 11.52 -4.18
C LEU A 61 7.35 12.33 -4.90
N GLY A 62 6.09 12.16 -4.49
CA GLY A 62 4.96 12.92 -5.02
C GLY A 62 3.67 12.61 -4.28
N GLN A 63 2.71 13.53 -4.33
CA GLN A 63 1.41 13.33 -3.70
C GLN A 63 0.64 12.22 -4.44
N GLY A 64 0.19 11.20 -3.71
CA GLY A 64 -0.56 10.08 -4.29
C GLY A 64 0.30 9.05 -5.03
N ILE A 65 1.61 9.02 -4.79
CA ILE A 65 2.50 7.94 -5.24
C ILE A 65 2.94 7.13 -4.01
N ASP A 66 2.53 5.88 -3.96
CA ASP A 66 3.01 4.92 -2.97
C ASP A 66 4.33 4.30 -3.45
N VAL A 67 5.23 4.04 -2.50
CA VAL A 67 6.57 3.51 -2.79
C VAL A 67 6.82 2.22 -2.03
N ILE A 68 7.09 1.15 -2.77
CA ILE A 68 7.42 -0.17 -2.22
C ILE A 68 8.89 -0.48 -2.50
N VAL A 69 9.71 -0.49 -1.44
CA VAL A 69 11.12 -0.90 -1.53
C VAL A 69 11.28 -2.33 -1.01
N GLN A 70 11.77 -3.22 -1.87
CA GLN A 70 11.98 -4.64 -1.56
C GLN A 70 13.12 -5.26 -2.36
N PRO A 71 13.64 -6.44 -1.95
CA PRO A 71 14.56 -7.22 -2.79
C PRO A 71 13.93 -7.53 -4.15
N ALA A 72 14.69 -7.41 -5.23
CA ALA A 72 14.20 -7.76 -6.56
C ALA A 72 14.01 -9.28 -6.73
N ALA A 73 14.84 -10.07 -6.03
CA ALA A 73 14.74 -11.52 -6.03
C ALA A 73 13.48 -11.99 -5.29
N THR A 74 12.83 -13.03 -5.81
CA THR A 74 11.66 -13.69 -5.18
C THR A 74 10.43 -12.79 -4.96
N ARG A 75 10.34 -11.64 -5.64
CA ARG A 75 9.21 -10.71 -5.50
C ARG A 75 7.90 -11.25 -6.08
N GLU A 76 7.97 -12.14 -7.06
CA GLU A 76 6.82 -12.88 -7.57
C GLU A 76 6.30 -13.82 -6.47
N LYS A 77 5.04 -13.67 -6.07
CA LYS A 77 4.39 -14.48 -5.04
C LYS A 77 3.35 -15.38 -5.69
N LYS A 78 3.19 -16.59 -5.13
CA LYS A 78 2.25 -17.61 -5.64
C LYS A 78 0.88 -17.59 -4.95
N LEU A 79 0.75 -16.86 -3.84
CA LEU A 79 -0.45 -16.79 -3.03
C LEU A 79 -0.61 -15.36 -2.53
N ILE A 80 -1.83 -14.83 -2.68
CA ILE A 80 -2.28 -13.61 -2.05
C ILE A 80 -3.42 -13.98 -1.10
N ILE A 81 -3.33 -13.50 0.13
CA ILE A 81 -4.42 -13.56 1.12
C ILE A 81 -4.75 -12.10 1.38
N ALA A 82 -6.02 -11.76 1.26
CA ALA A 82 -6.54 -10.43 1.51
C ALA A 82 -7.67 -10.53 2.52
N ASP A 83 -7.79 -9.49 3.34
CA ASP A 83 -8.99 -9.29 4.13
C ASP A 83 -10.19 -9.03 3.20
N MET A 84 -11.40 -9.24 3.72
CA MET A 84 -12.64 -9.08 2.95
C MET A 84 -13.13 -7.64 3.03
N ASP A 85 -13.56 -7.23 4.21
CA ASP A 85 -14.23 -5.95 4.46
C ASP A 85 -13.22 -4.80 4.37
N SER A 86 -13.66 -3.68 3.78
CA SER A 86 -12.83 -2.50 3.47
C SER A 86 -11.51 -2.76 2.72
N THR A 87 -11.35 -3.94 2.12
CA THR A 87 -10.16 -4.36 1.38
C THR A 87 -10.53 -4.92 0.01
N MET A 88 -11.26 -6.05 -0.04
CA MET A 88 -11.76 -6.64 -1.28
C MET A 88 -13.13 -6.07 -1.66
N ILE A 89 -13.94 -5.75 -0.66
CA ILE A 89 -15.23 -5.08 -0.80
C ILE A 89 -15.22 -3.76 -0.04
N THR A 90 -16.08 -2.83 -0.43
CA THR A 90 -16.12 -1.47 0.15
C THR A 90 -17.08 -1.33 1.33
N VAL A 91 -17.64 -2.45 1.82
CA VAL A 91 -18.66 -2.47 2.87
C VAL A 91 -18.15 -3.26 4.06
N GLU A 92 -18.67 -2.93 5.23
CA GLU A 92 -18.57 -3.74 6.44
C GLU A 92 -19.78 -4.67 6.48
N CYS A 93 -19.59 -5.97 6.24
CA CYS A 93 -20.71 -6.88 6.02
C CYS A 93 -21.64 -6.97 7.23
N ILE A 94 -21.08 -6.88 8.45
CA ILE A 94 -21.85 -6.91 9.70
C ILE A 94 -22.74 -5.66 9.85
N ASP A 95 -22.25 -4.47 9.46
CA ASP A 95 -23.02 -3.24 9.52
C ASP A 95 -24.21 -3.26 8.54
N GLU A 96 -24.03 -3.89 7.38
CA GLU A 96 -25.12 -4.08 6.41
C GLU A 96 -26.18 -5.06 6.94
N LEU A 97 -25.78 -6.15 7.61
CA LEU A 97 -26.72 -7.04 8.30
C LEU A 97 -27.46 -6.33 9.45
N ALA A 98 -26.76 -5.48 10.19
CA ALA A 98 -27.33 -4.68 11.27
C ALA A 98 -28.36 -3.66 10.76
N ASP A 99 -28.16 -3.13 9.56
CA ASP A 99 -29.13 -2.23 8.90
C ASP A 99 -30.45 -2.93 8.63
N TYR A 100 -30.39 -4.16 8.08
CA TYR A 100 -31.58 -4.99 7.88
C TYR A 100 -32.32 -5.30 9.19
N ALA A 101 -31.59 -5.40 10.31
CA ALA A 101 -32.15 -5.61 11.64
C ALA A 101 -32.57 -4.30 12.36
N GLY A 102 -32.30 -3.13 11.78
CA GLY A 102 -32.61 -1.83 12.37
C GLY A 102 -31.72 -1.42 13.54
N ILE A 103 -30.53 -2.02 13.67
CA ILE A 103 -29.57 -1.79 14.77
C ILE A 103 -28.18 -1.37 14.30
N LYS A 104 -28.08 -0.84 13.07
CA LYS A 104 -26.80 -0.36 12.49
C LYS A 104 -26.03 0.61 13.41
N PRO A 105 -26.65 1.62 14.05
CA PRO A 105 -25.91 2.55 14.90
C PRO A 105 -25.18 1.87 16.08
N GLN A 106 -25.80 0.87 16.70
CA GLN A 106 -25.20 0.13 17.81
C GLN A 106 -24.03 -0.73 17.36
N ILE A 107 -24.20 -1.43 16.24
CA ILE A 107 -23.17 -2.33 15.70
C ILE A 107 -21.98 -1.54 15.16
N ALA A 108 -22.21 -0.44 14.45
CA ALA A 108 -21.15 0.42 13.95
C ALA A 108 -20.26 0.98 15.09
N GLU A 109 -20.83 1.29 16.25
CA GLU A 109 -20.06 1.72 17.43
C GLU A 109 -19.12 0.62 17.96
N ILE A 110 -19.59 -0.64 17.96
CA ILE A 110 -18.79 -1.81 18.35
C ILE A 110 -17.67 -2.03 17.31
N THR A 111 -18.00 -2.00 16.02
CA THR A 111 -17.04 -2.11 14.90
C THR A 111 -15.95 -1.04 15.00
N GLU A 112 -16.30 0.22 15.24
CA GLU A 112 -15.33 1.30 15.40
C GLU A 112 -14.43 1.14 16.64
N ARG A 113 -14.96 0.64 17.76
CA ARG A 113 -14.16 0.33 18.96
C ARG A 113 -13.18 -0.81 18.67
N ALA A 114 -13.62 -1.86 17.99
CA ALA A 114 -12.78 -2.99 17.61
C ALA A 114 -11.64 -2.55 16.66
N MET A 115 -11.95 -1.74 15.64
CA MET A 115 -10.93 -1.22 14.71
C MET A 115 -9.91 -0.29 15.38
N ARG A 116 -10.29 0.42 16.44
CA ARG A 116 -9.36 1.21 17.27
C ARG A 116 -8.53 0.36 18.23
N GLY A 117 -8.79 -0.94 18.32
CA GLY A 117 -8.14 -1.86 19.25
C GLY A 117 -8.62 -1.72 20.69
N GLU A 118 -9.76 -1.06 20.92
CA GLU A 118 -10.38 -0.89 22.24
C GLU A 118 -11.16 -2.13 22.69
N LEU A 119 -11.54 -2.97 21.73
CA LEU A 119 -12.18 -4.27 21.93
C LEU A 119 -11.45 -5.32 21.09
N ASP A 120 -11.24 -6.51 21.62
CA ASP A 120 -10.65 -7.60 20.84
C ASP A 120 -11.68 -8.19 19.87
N PHE A 121 -11.20 -8.88 18.83
CA PHE A 121 -12.08 -9.39 17.77
C PHE A 121 -13.17 -10.35 18.32
N ALA A 122 -12.81 -11.22 19.25
CA ALA A 122 -13.75 -12.16 19.83
C ALA A 122 -14.81 -11.44 20.69
N GLY A 123 -14.39 -10.50 21.54
CA GLY A 123 -15.30 -9.70 22.35
C GLY A 123 -16.22 -8.82 21.50
N ALA A 124 -15.72 -8.29 20.38
CA ALA A 124 -16.52 -7.51 19.44
C ALA A 124 -17.59 -8.33 18.71
N LEU A 125 -17.33 -9.62 18.46
CA LEU A 125 -18.32 -10.53 17.87
C LEU A 125 -19.37 -11.02 18.88
N ASP A 126 -19.02 -11.06 20.17
CA ASP A 126 -19.91 -11.52 21.24
C ASP A 126 -20.85 -10.41 21.77
N GLU A 127 -20.43 -9.13 21.71
CA GLU A 127 -21.20 -7.94 22.16
C GLU A 127 -22.37 -7.59 21.23
#